data_AF-A0A837AES1-F1
#
_entry.id   AF-A0A837AES1-F1
#
_cell.length_a   1.000
_cell.length_b   1.000
_cell.length_c   1.000
_cell.angle_alpha   90.00
_cell.angle_beta   90.00
_cell.angle_gamma   90.00
#
_symmetry.space_group_name_H-M   'P 1'
#
loop_
_entity.id
_entity.type
_entity.pdbx_description
1 polymer ?
#
loop_
_entity_poly.entity_id
_entity_poly.type
_entity_poly.pdbx_seq_one_letter_code
_entity_poly.pdbx_strand_id
1 'polypeptide(L)'
;MLKQFNLQQLRFDDPVITTDEEGQPIITTHGEGWYTLTTQEQIDGINASIVGNGEVWEENGEIHYSGSQPTVWHFFDREQKRWRLPNEEERQAERQAYLEALRIAKLNEINEKAQNFVCHHAELKKTPDFERATWQEQANEAIAWHADNNTPTPTLDTIAQNRNVPVVLLRQKAYEKTMQFRFLTNTIAGQRQHFEDLLKAAKTAEEIEAITVHYEVRNE
;
A
#
# COMPACT_ATOMS: atom_id res chain seq x y z
N MET A 1 20.76 16.33 -40.03
CA MET A 1 21.57 15.12 -39.77
C MET A 1 20.63 13.94 -39.85
N LEU A 2 20.98 12.89 -40.60
CA LEU A 2 20.15 11.69 -40.67
C LEU A 2 20.43 10.83 -39.44
N LYS A 3 19.39 10.48 -38.69
CA LYS A 3 19.46 9.61 -37.50
C LYS A 3 18.42 8.52 -37.63
N GLN A 4 18.45 7.56 -36.72
CA GLN A 4 17.35 6.62 -36.50
C GLN A 4 16.98 6.58 -35.02
N PHE A 5 15.74 6.22 -34.72
CA PHE A 5 15.21 6.13 -33.37
C PHE A 5 14.58 4.77 -33.11
N ASN A 6 14.85 4.19 -31.95
CA ASN A 6 14.24 2.95 -31.50
C ASN A 6 13.13 3.23 -30.49
N LEU A 7 11.88 2.88 -30.82
CA LEU A 7 10.71 3.18 -29.99
C LEU A 7 10.70 2.39 -28.66
N GLN A 8 11.21 1.17 -28.64
CA GLN A 8 11.20 0.32 -27.44
C GLN A 8 12.33 0.70 -26.47
N GLN A 9 13.49 1.08 -27.01
CA GLN A 9 14.68 1.43 -26.24
C GLN A 9 14.78 2.93 -25.95
N LEU A 10 13.91 3.75 -26.55
CA LEU A 10 13.87 5.21 -26.43
C LEU A 10 15.24 5.88 -26.66
N ARG A 11 15.95 5.45 -27.72
CA ARG A 11 17.29 5.95 -28.03
C ARG A 11 17.48 6.27 -29.50
N PHE A 12 18.41 7.20 -29.75
CA PHE A 12 18.87 7.58 -31.08
C PHE A 12 20.16 6.84 -31.45
N ASP A 13 20.34 6.55 -32.74
CA ASP A 13 21.59 6.01 -33.29
C ASP A 13 21.84 6.50 -34.72
N ASP A 14 23.03 6.25 -35.25
CA ASP A 14 23.37 6.50 -36.65
C ASP A 14 22.84 5.39 -37.56
N PRO A 15 22.29 5.69 -38.75
CA PRO A 15 21.85 4.68 -39.70
C PRO A 15 23.03 3.87 -40.26
N VAL A 16 22.74 2.68 -40.78
CA VAL A 16 23.73 1.85 -41.47
C VAL A 16 23.95 2.42 -42.87
N ILE A 17 25.20 2.73 -43.21
CA ILE A 17 25.58 3.25 -44.52
C ILE A 17 26.41 2.19 -45.24
N THR A 18 25.91 1.70 -46.37
CA THR A 18 26.64 0.82 -47.30
C THR A 18 26.77 1.50 -48.66
N THR A 19 27.49 0.90 -49.61
CA THR A 19 27.59 1.40 -50.99
C THR A 19 27.07 0.37 -51.99
N ASP A 20 26.41 0.81 -53.04
CA ASP A 20 25.99 -0.04 -54.16
C ASP A 20 27.17 -0.35 -55.12
N GLU A 21 26.88 -1.11 -56.19
CA GLU A 21 27.86 -1.50 -57.21
C GLU A 21 28.44 -0.30 -58.00
N GLU A 22 27.79 0.86 -57.94
CA GLU A 22 28.18 2.11 -58.59
C GLU A 22 28.89 3.06 -57.61
N GLY A 23 29.04 2.66 -56.33
CA GLY A 23 29.66 3.43 -55.27
C GLY A 23 28.76 4.49 -54.63
N GLN A 24 27.45 4.48 -54.89
CA GLN A 24 26.50 5.38 -54.24
C GLN A 24 26.09 4.87 -52.85
N PRO A 25 25.91 5.76 -51.87
CA PRO A 25 25.55 5.36 -50.52
C PRO A 25 24.10 4.85 -50.43
N ILE A 26 23.92 3.64 -49.91
CA ILE A 26 22.64 3.08 -49.47
C ILE A 26 22.52 3.28 -47.96
N ILE A 27 21.37 3.80 -47.51
CA ILE A 27 21.10 4.05 -46.11
C ILE A 27 19.98 3.14 -45.63
N THR A 28 20.25 2.32 -44.61
CA THR A 28 19.27 1.41 -43.99
C THR A 28 19.21 1.60 -42.48
N THR A 29 18.06 1.27 -41.88
CA THR A 29 17.91 1.22 -40.41
C THR A 29 18.50 -0.09 -39.87
N HIS A 30 18.63 -0.20 -38.54
CA HIS A 30 19.02 -1.44 -37.87
C HIS A 30 17.95 -2.55 -37.93
N GLY A 31 16.85 -2.34 -38.66
CA GLY A 31 15.77 -3.31 -38.82
C GLY A 31 14.53 -2.97 -38.01
N GLU A 32 13.80 -3.99 -37.57
CA GLU A 32 12.52 -3.84 -36.88
C GLU A 32 12.61 -2.95 -35.63
N GLY A 33 11.63 -2.06 -35.46
CA GLY A 33 11.56 -1.12 -34.35
C GLY A 33 12.47 0.11 -34.47
N TRP A 34 13.22 0.25 -35.57
CA TRP A 34 14.02 1.43 -35.88
C TRP A 34 13.38 2.28 -36.97
N TYR A 35 13.20 3.57 -36.68
CA TYR A 35 12.54 4.54 -37.55
C TYR A 35 13.54 5.62 -37.97
N THR A 36 13.60 5.90 -39.27
CA THR A 36 14.49 6.93 -39.83
C THR A 36 13.99 8.34 -39.45
N LEU A 37 14.90 9.19 -38.98
CA LEU A 37 14.67 10.60 -38.69
C LEU A 37 15.49 11.46 -39.65
N THR A 38 14.81 12.24 -40.47
CA THR A 38 15.42 13.02 -41.55
C THR A 38 15.65 14.48 -41.17
N THR A 39 14.96 14.97 -40.12
CA THR A 39 15.06 16.37 -39.68
C THR A 39 15.55 16.50 -38.24
N GLN A 40 16.19 17.64 -37.94
CA GLN A 40 16.60 17.97 -36.57
C GLN A 40 15.37 18.18 -35.66
N GLU A 41 14.29 18.72 -36.21
CA GLU A 41 13.02 18.94 -35.49
C GLU A 41 12.42 17.62 -34.97
N GLN A 42 12.48 16.53 -35.74
CA GLN A 42 12.06 15.21 -35.27
C GLN A 42 12.89 14.73 -34.07
N ILE A 43 14.21 14.91 -34.14
CA ILE A 43 15.13 14.53 -33.05
C ILE A 43 14.80 15.35 -31.79
N ASP A 44 14.69 16.67 -31.94
CA ASP A 44 14.41 17.59 -30.83
C ASP A 44 13.05 17.32 -30.21
N GLY A 45 12.01 17.06 -31.03
CA GLY A 45 10.65 16.76 -30.58
C GLY A 45 10.52 15.41 -29.86
N ILE A 46 11.17 14.37 -30.38
CA ILE A 46 11.25 13.06 -29.70
C ILE A 46 11.99 13.20 -28.37
N ASN A 47 13.14 13.88 -28.37
CA ASN A 47 13.91 14.10 -27.15
C ASN A 47 13.10 14.89 -26.11
N ALA A 48 12.43 15.96 -26.52
CA ALA A 48 11.54 16.77 -25.69
C ALA A 48 10.39 15.95 -25.08
N SER A 49 9.87 14.96 -25.83
CA SER A 49 8.82 14.06 -25.34
C SER A 49 9.37 13.11 -24.27
N ILE A 50 10.51 12.47 -24.52
CA ILE A 50 11.13 11.51 -23.59
C ILE A 50 11.49 12.18 -22.25
N VAL A 51 12.13 13.35 -22.29
CA VAL A 51 12.57 14.04 -21.06
C VAL A 51 11.46 14.87 -20.40
N GLY A 52 10.42 15.22 -21.16
CA GLY A 52 9.38 16.17 -20.76
C GLY A 52 8.04 15.52 -20.43
N ASN A 53 8.03 14.26 -19.98
CA ASN A 53 6.80 13.50 -19.69
C ASN A 53 5.81 13.39 -20.86
N GLY A 54 6.31 13.56 -22.09
CA GLY A 54 5.55 13.36 -23.31
C GLY A 54 5.51 11.90 -23.73
N GLU A 55 4.92 11.67 -24.89
CA GLU A 55 4.81 10.36 -25.50
C GLU A 55 5.43 10.35 -26.89
N VAL A 56 5.99 9.20 -27.24
CA VAL A 56 6.45 8.86 -28.57
C VAL A 56 5.71 7.59 -28.95
N TRP A 57 5.14 7.54 -30.16
CA TRP A 57 4.36 6.40 -30.61
C TRP A 57 4.55 6.19 -32.11
N GLU A 58 4.27 4.97 -32.57
CA GLU A 58 4.21 4.64 -33.98
C GLU A 58 2.77 4.63 -34.46
N GLU A 59 2.54 5.15 -35.66
CA GLU A 59 1.29 5.02 -36.37
C GLU A 59 1.54 4.96 -37.89
N ASN A 60 0.99 3.95 -38.56
CA ASN A 60 1.12 3.74 -40.00
C ASN A 60 2.57 3.66 -40.52
N GLY A 61 3.48 3.13 -39.70
CA GLY A 61 4.91 3.01 -40.01
C GLY A 61 5.72 4.28 -39.75
N GLU A 62 5.09 5.36 -39.27
CA GLU A 62 5.74 6.63 -38.97
C GLU A 62 5.80 6.88 -37.46
N ILE A 63 6.88 7.54 -37.03
CA ILE A 63 7.09 7.89 -35.63
C ILE A 63 6.51 9.28 -35.36
N HIS A 64 5.70 9.37 -34.31
CA HIS A 64 5.09 10.59 -33.84
C HIS A 64 5.52 10.88 -32.40
N TYR A 65 5.43 12.15 -32.01
CA TYR A 65 5.86 12.63 -30.70
C TYR A 65 4.96 13.77 -30.22
N SER A 66 4.77 13.89 -28.91
CA SER A 66 3.90 14.91 -28.32
C SER A 66 4.60 16.23 -28.02
N GLY A 67 5.94 16.25 -28.03
CA GLY A 67 6.74 17.27 -27.37
C GLY A 67 6.65 17.17 -25.84
N SER A 68 7.26 18.12 -25.14
CA SER A 68 7.20 18.17 -23.67
C SER A 68 5.80 18.55 -23.16
N GLN A 69 5.44 17.98 -22.02
CA GLN A 69 4.25 18.33 -21.24
C GLN A 69 4.20 19.85 -20.99
N PRO A 70 3.15 20.56 -21.44
CA PRO A 70 3.09 22.02 -21.31
C PRO A 70 3.09 22.49 -19.85
N THR A 71 2.37 21.78 -18.98
CA THR A 71 2.34 22.01 -17.54
C THR A 71 2.08 20.69 -16.82
N VAL A 72 2.41 20.60 -15.54
CA VAL A 72 2.10 19.42 -14.70
C VAL A 72 0.64 18.97 -14.71
N TRP A 73 -0.30 19.86 -15.04
CA TRP A 73 -1.74 19.57 -15.12
C TRP A 73 -2.22 19.02 -16.48
N HIS A 74 -1.36 19.00 -17.50
CA HIS A 74 -1.69 18.47 -18.82
C HIS A 74 -1.37 16.99 -18.89
N PHE A 75 -2.19 16.22 -19.59
CA PHE A 75 -1.82 14.88 -20.03
C PHE A 75 -1.99 14.76 -21.53
N PHE A 76 -1.25 13.81 -22.11
CA PHE A 76 -1.33 13.55 -23.52
C PHE A 76 -2.52 12.63 -23.80
N ASP A 77 -3.50 13.13 -24.53
CA ASP A 77 -4.64 12.35 -25.00
C ASP A 77 -4.20 11.59 -26.26
N ARG A 78 -3.98 10.26 -26.13
CA ARG A 78 -3.57 9.41 -27.27
C ARG A 78 -4.60 9.33 -28.38
N GLU A 79 -5.89 9.44 -28.06
CA GLU A 79 -6.95 9.37 -29.07
C GLU A 79 -7.00 10.66 -29.89
N GLN A 80 -6.91 11.81 -29.20
CA GLN A 80 -6.95 13.13 -29.83
C GLN A 80 -5.56 13.63 -30.27
N LYS A 81 -4.49 12.91 -29.93
CA LYS A 81 -3.08 13.20 -30.21
C LYS A 81 -2.68 14.62 -29.81
N ARG A 82 -3.13 15.06 -28.64
CA ARG A 82 -2.85 16.42 -28.15
C ARG A 82 -2.79 16.48 -26.63
N TRP A 83 -2.06 17.46 -26.14
CA TRP A 83 -2.13 17.86 -24.74
C TRP A 83 -3.49 18.46 -24.41
N ARG A 84 -4.08 18.00 -23.31
CA ARG A 84 -5.28 18.61 -22.74
C ARG A 84 -5.24 18.62 -21.22
N LEU A 85 -6.05 19.50 -20.65
CA LEU A 85 -6.36 19.47 -19.23
C LEU A 85 -7.44 18.41 -18.95
N PRO A 86 -7.48 17.85 -17.75
CA PRO A 86 -8.55 16.95 -17.34
C PRO A 86 -9.90 17.66 -17.32
N ASN A 87 -10.92 16.94 -17.76
CA ASN A 87 -12.30 17.40 -17.67
C ASN A 87 -12.79 17.36 -16.21
N GLU A 88 -14.04 17.75 -15.95
CA GLU A 88 -14.56 17.74 -14.58
C GLU A 88 -14.71 16.32 -14.02
N GLU A 89 -15.11 15.34 -14.82
CA GLU A 89 -15.30 13.95 -14.38
C GLU A 89 -13.97 13.31 -13.97
N GLU A 90 -12.92 13.51 -14.75
CA GLU A 90 -11.54 13.06 -14.46
C GLU A 90 -11.03 13.71 -13.16
N ARG A 91 -11.23 15.02 -12.99
CA ARG A 91 -10.87 15.72 -11.74
C ARG A 91 -11.68 15.23 -10.54
N GLN A 92 -12.96 14.90 -10.72
CA GLN A 92 -13.77 14.29 -9.66
C GLN A 92 -13.25 12.89 -9.30
N ALA A 93 -12.91 12.08 -10.30
CA ALA A 93 -12.36 10.74 -10.08
C ALA A 93 -11.03 10.79 -9.31
N GLU A 94 -10.13 11.70 -9.68
CA GLU A 94 -8.87 11.93 -8.95
C GLU A 94 -9.11 12.34 -7.49
N ARG A 95 -10.05 13.27 -7.24
CA ARG A 95 -10.41 13.67 -5.87
C ARG A 95 -10.99 12.51 -5.06
N GLN A 96 -11.84 11.68 -5.65
CA GLN A 96 -12.39 10.50 -4.97
C GLN A 96 -11.31 9.46 -4.68
N ALA A 97 -10.41 9.21 -5.64
CA ALA A 97 -9.28 8.29 -5.44
C ALA A 97 -8.36 8.78 -4.33
N TYR A 98 -8.08 10.09 -4.27
CA TYR A 98 -7.31 10.70 -3.20
C TYR A 98 -7.98 10.52 -1.82
N LEU A 99 -9.28 10.81 -1.73
CA LEU A 99 -10.04 10.61 -0.49
C LEU A 99 -10.05 9.15 -0.04
N GLU A 100 -10.20 8.21 -0.97
CA GLU A 100 -10.18 6.79 -0.62
C GLU A 100 -8.81 6.32 -0.14
N ALA A 101 -7.73 6.80 -0.77
CA ALA A 101 -6.37 6.54 -0.31
C ALA A 101 -6.15 7.05 1.14
N LEU A 102 -6.67 8.25 1.46
CA LEU A 102 -6.63 8.79 2.82
C LEU A 102 -7.44 7.92 3.80
N ARG A 103 -8.62 7.44 3.40
CA ARG A 103 -9.43 6.54 4.25
C ARG A 103 -8.69 5.24 4.55
N ILE A 104 -8.09 4.62 3.54
CA ILE A 104 -7.31 3.40 3.71
C ILE A 104 -6.14 3.64 4.67
N ALA A 105 -5.38 4.72 4.46
CA ALA A 105 -4.26 5.08 5.32
C ALA A 105 -4.69 5.30 6.78
N LYS A 106 -5.79 6.04 7.00
CA LYS A 106 -6.32 6.31 8.35
C LYS A 106 -6.86 5.04 9.02
N LEU A 107 -7.53 4.15 8.27
CA LEU A 107 -8.00 2.87 8.79
C LEU A 107 -6.82 1.97 9.22
N ASN A 108 -5.75 1.94 8.43
CA ASN A 108 -4.53 1.23 8.78
C ASN A 108 -3.92 1.82 10.07
N GLU A 109 -3.83 3.14 10.19
CA GLU A 109 -3.36 3.80 11.43
C GLU A 109 -4.22 3.41 12.64
N ILE A 110 -5.55 3.43 12.51
CA ILE A 110 -6.51 3.03 13.56
C ILE A 110 -6.22 1.59 14.02
N ASN A 111 -6.10 0.66 13.08
CA ASN A 111 -5.91 -0.75 13.35
C ASN A 111 -4.52 -1.05 13.92
N GLU A 112 -3.46 -0.49 13.35
CA GLU A 112 -2.08 -0.68 13.82
C GLU A 112 -1.88 -0.13 15.23
N LYS A 113 -2.40 1.06 15.52
CA LYS A 113 -2.31 1.64 16.86
C LYS A 113 -3.08 0.80 17.88
N ALA A 114 -4.26 0.28 17.55
CA ALA A 114 -5.01 -0.62 18.44
C ALA A 114 -4.23 -1.90 18.74
N GLN A 115 -3.73 -2.56 17.68
CA GLN A 115 -2.98 -3.80 17.80
C GLN A 115 -1.71 -3.61 18.61
N ASN A 116 -0.95 -2.54 18.33
CA ASN A 116 0.28 -2.22 19.07
C ASN A 116 -0.01 -1.91 20.53
N PHE A 117 -1.09 -1.20 20.83
CA PHE A 117 -1.49 -0.89 22.21
C PHE A 117 -1.77 -2.15 23.01
N VAL A 118 -2.58 -3.08 22.47
CA VAL A 118 -2.86 -4.38 23.11
C VAL A 118 -1.61 -5.24 23.23
N CYS A 119 -0.83 -5.36 22.15
CA CYS A 119 0.42 -6.12 22.15
C CYS A 119 1.41 -5.65 23.23
N HIS A 120 1.50 -4.33 23.42
CA HIS A 120 2.37 -3.73 24.43
C HIS A 120 1.87 -4.02 25.85
N HIS A 121 0.59 -3.72 26.13
CA HIS A 121 0.02 -3.87 27.47
C HIS A 121 -0.12 -5.33 27.93
N ALA A 122 -0.45 -6.24 27.01
CA ALA A 122 -0.56 -7.66 27.30
C ALA A 122 0.79 -8.41 27.15
N GLU A 123 1.88 -7.69 26.87
CA GLU A 123 3.23 -8.23 26.68
C GLU A 123 3.31 -9.38 25.65
N LEU A 124 2.45 -9.38 24.63
CA LEU A 124 2.28 -10.52 23.71
C LEU A 124 3.59 -10.94 23.01
N LYS A 125 4.51 -10.00 22.80
CA LYS A 125 5.81 -10.23 22.16
C LYS A 125 6.81 -10.99 23.05
N LYS A 126 6.56 -11.11 24.36
CA LYS A 126 7.43 -11.84 25.30
C LYS A 126 7.05 -13.32 25.44
N THR A 127 5.88 -13.71 24.97
CA THR A 127 5.37 -15.08 25.10
C THR A 127 5.43 -15.80 23.75
N PRO A 128 5.98 -17.02 23.65
CA PRO A 128 6.00 -17.80 22.41
C PRO A 128 4.60 -18.05 21.82
N ASP A 129 4.53 -18.15 20.49
CA ASP A 129 3.28 -18.30 19.76
C ASP A 129 2.47 -19.54 20.18
N PHE A 130 3.14 -20.67 20.39
CA PHE A 130 2.48 -21.91 20.82
C PHE A 130 1.82 -21.77 22.20
N GLU A 131 2.42 -21.00 23.11
CA GLU A 131 1.87 -20.78 24.44
C GLU A 131 0.63 -19.88 24.34
N ARG A 132 0.68 -18.80 23.55
CA ARG A 132 -0.47 -17.91 23.32
C ARG A 132 -1.66 -18.64 22.72
N ALA A 133 -1.41 -19.64 21.86
CA ALA A 133 -2.46 -20.48 21.29
C ALA A 133 -3.27 -21.25 22.35
N THR A 134 -2.71 -21.49 23.54
CA THR A 134 -3.39 -22.18 24.66
C THR A 134 -4.09 -21.23 25.63
N TRP A 135 -3.92 -19.91 25.50
CA TRP A 135 -4.45 -18.95 26.48
C TRP A 135 -5.96 -18.97 26.58
N GLN A 136 -6.67 -19.22 25.48
CA GLN A 136 -8.12 -19.31 25.50
C GLN A 136 -8.60 -20.52 26.31
N GLU A 137 -7.93 -21.66 26.20
CA GLU A 137 -8.22 -22.86 27.00
C GLU A 137 -7.98 -22.59 28.49
N GLN A 138 -6.81 -22.03 28.82
CA GLN A 138 -6.47 -21.63 30.19
C GLN A 138 -7.47 -20.62 30.78
N ALA A 139 -7.92 -19.66 29.97
CA ALA A 139 -8.92 -18.68 30.35
C ALA A 139 -10.28 -19.34 30.64
N ASN A 140 -10.72 -20.26 29.79
CA ASN A 140 -11.97 -20.99 29.96
C ASN A 140 -11.95 -21.84 31.24
N GLU A 141 -10.86 -22.60 31.46
CA GLU A 141 -10.66 -23.38 32.67
C GLU A 141 -10.65 -22.50 33.93
N ALA A 142 -9.91 -21.38 33.91
CA ALA A 142 -9.82 -20.49 35.05
C ALA A 142 -11.17 -19.83 35.39
N ILE A 143 -11.96 -19.43 34.40
CA ILE A 143 -13.31 -18.87 34.60
C ILE A 143 -14.26 -19.91 35.15
N ALA A 144 -14.26 -21.12 34.60
CA ALA A 144 -15.15 -22.19 35.05
C ALA A 144 -14.79 -22.63 36.48
N TRP A 145 -13.50 -22.76 36.79
CA TRP A 145 -13.03 -23.04 38.14
C TRP A 145 -13.36 -21.92 39.13
N HIS A 146 -13.24 -20.64 38.72
CA HIS A 146 -13.62 -19.53 39.59
C HIS A 146 -15.13 -19.51 39.91
N ALA A 147 -15.97 -20.02 39.01
CA ALA A 147 -17.42 -20.16 39.22
C ALA A 147 -17.77 -21.39 40.08
N ASP A 148 -17.07 -22.52 39.90
CA ASP A 148 -17.18 -23.72 40.71
C ASP A 148 -15.78 -24.34 40.91
N ASN A 149 -15.27 -24.28 42.14
CA ASN A 149 -13.93 -24.74 42.50
C ASN A 149 -13.72 -26.27 42.32
N ASN A 150 -14.78 -27.04 42.05
CA ASN A 150 -14.70 -28.47 41.72
C ASN A 150 -14.49 -28.72 40.21
N THR A 151 -14.57 -27.68 39.38
CA THR A 151 -14.41 -27.82 37.93
C THR A 151 -12.99 -28.27 37.60
N PRO A 152 -12.81 -29.33 36.77
CA PRO A 152 -11.50 -29.77 36.32
C PRO A 152 -10.78 -28.71 35.47
N THR A 153 -9.47 -28.58 35.68
CA THR A 153 -8.62 -27.66 34.89
C THR A 153 -7.38 -28.40 34.35
N PRO A 154 -7.53 -29.43 33.51
CA PRO A 154 -6.43 -30.31 33.12
C PRO A 154 -5.24 -29.59 32.49
N THR A 155 -5.47 -28.49 31.77
CA THR A 155 -4.40 -27.67 31.18
C THR A 155 -3.64 -26.94 32.27
N LEU A 156 -4.33 -26.22 33.15
CA LEU A 156 -3.71 -25.52 34.28
C LEU A 156 -3.06 -26.50 35.27
N ASP A 157 -3.60 -27.69 35.46
CA ASP A 157 -3.03 -28.76 36.30
C ASP A 157 -1.68 -29.21 35.75
N THR A 158 -1.62 -29.49 34.44
CA THR A 158 -0.39 -29.87 33.74
C THR A 158 0.66 -28.75 33.81
N ILE A 159 0.25 -27.50 33.61
CA ILE A 159 1.15 -26.34 33.70
C ILE A 159 1.66 -26.17 35.14
N ALA A 160 0.79 -26.28 36.14
CA ALA A 160 1.16 -26.15 37.55
C ALA A 160 2.18 -27.22 37.97
N GLN A 161 1.96 -28.46 37.54
CA GLN A 161 2.86 -29.59 37.78
C GLN A 161 4.25 -29.34 37.18
N ASN A 162 4.33 -28.98 35.89
CA ASN A 162 5.61 -28.74 35.20
C ASN A 162 6.35 -27.50 35.73
N ARG A 163 5.61 -26.51 36.24
CA ARG A 163 6.18 -25.30 36.87
C ARG A 163 6.52 -25.49 38.34
N ASN A 164 6.14 -26.61 38.96
CA ASN A 164 6.25 -26.86 40.39
C ASN A 164 5.62 -25.73 41.25
N VAL A 165 4.41 -25.30 40.89
CA VAL A 165 3.65 -24.25 41.60
C VAL A 165 2.31 -24.78 42.11
N PRO A 166 1.74 -24.21 43.19
CA PRO A 166 0.42 -24.60 43.66
C PRO A 166 -0.66 -24.34 42.61
N VAL A 167 -1.44 -25.37 42.28
CA VAL A 167 -2.44 -25.31 41.21
C VAL A 167 -3.53 -24.27 41.47
N VAL A 168 -4.00 -24.15 42.72
CA VAL A 168 -4.99 -23.14 43.13
C VAL A 168 -4.47 -21.72 42.90
N LEU A 169 -3.19 -21.46 43.22
CA LEU A 169 -2.56 -20.16 42.99
C LEU A 169 -2.45 -19.87 41.48
N LEU A 170 -2.11 -20.89 40.68
CA LEU A 170 -2.06 -20.73 39.22
C LEU A 170 -3.44 -20.41 38.64
N ARG A 171 -4.50 -21.12 39.05
CA ARG A 171 -5.87 -20.89 38.59
C ARG A 171 -6.35 -19.48 38.92
N GLN A 172 -6.13 -19.02 40.15
CA GLN A 172 -6.48 -17.65 40.56
C GLN A 172 -5.76 -16.60 39.72
N LYS A 173 -4.44 -16.76 39.51
CA LYS A 173 -3.66 -15.84 38.66
C LYS A 173 -4.08 -15.90 37.19
N ALA A 174 -4.42 -17.07 36.68
CA ALA A 174 -4.93 -17.24 35.32
C ALA A 174 -6.25 -16.47 35.17
N TYR A 175 -7.18 -16.61 36.12
CA TYR A 175 -8.44 -15.87 36.15
C TYR A 175 -8.22 -14.35 36.16
N GLU A 176 -7.39 -13.84 37.08
CA GLU A 176 -7.08 -12.41 37.18
C GLU A 176 -6.51 -11.85 35.87
N LYS A 177 -5.53 -12.55 35.28
CA LYS A 177 -4.96 -12.17 33.98
C LYS A 177 -5.98 -12.23 32.86
N THR A 178 -6.84 -13.23 32.83
CA THR A 178 -7.93 -13.34 31.86
C THR A 178 -8.87 -12.15 31.95
N MET A 179 -9.26 -11.74 33.16
CA MET A 179 -10.16 -10.60 33.35
C MET A 179 -9.49 -9.28 32.95
N GLN A 180 -8.22 -9.07 33.32
CA GLN A 180 -7.44 -7.90 32.90
C GLN A 180 -7.29 -7.84 31.38
N PHE A 181 -6.95 -8.95 30.74
CA PHE A 181 -6.80 -9.02 29.29
C PHE A 181 -8.13 -8.75 28.58
N ARG A 182 -9.24 -9.35 29.04
CA ARG A 182 -10.58 -9.10 28.49
C ARG A 182 -10.99 -7.64 28.61
N PHE A 183 -10.76 -7.02 29.77
CA PHE A 183 -11.05 -5.61 29.96
C PHE A 183 -10.26 -4.73 28.99
N LEU A 184 -8.94 -4.94 28.91
CA LEU A 184 -8.06 -4.26 27.96
C LEU A 184 -8.57 -4.42 26.52
N THR A 185 -8.78 -5.66 26.06
CA THR A 185 -9.15 -5.91 24.66
C THR A 185 -10.52 -5.35 24.31
N ASN A 186 -11.50 -5.42 25.23
CA ASN A 186 -12.83 -4.89 24.99
C ASN A 186 -12.82 -3.36 24.94
N THR A 187 -12.09 -2.70 25.85
CA THR A 187 -11.94 -1.24 25.85
C THR A 187 -11.29 -0.76 24.55
N ILE A 188 -10.20 -1.41 24.11
CA ILE A 188 -9.52 -1.01 22.87
C ILE A 188 -10.35 -1.34 21.63
N ALA A 189 -11.07 -2.47 21.61
CA ALA A 189 -11.97 -2.81 20.51
C ALA A 189 -13.08 -1.77 20.36
N GLY A 190 -13.68 -1.32 21.46
CA GLY A 190 -14.71 -0.28 21.45
C GLY A 190 -14.17 1.07 20.95
N GLN A 191 -12.99 1.51 21.41
CA GLN A 191 -12.36 2.73 20.90
C GLN A 191 -12.02 2.63 19.42
N ARG A 192 -11.52 1.47 18.95
CA ARG A 192 -11.20 1.24 17.54
C ARG A 192 -12.44 1.34 16.67
N GLN A 193 -13.54 0.72 17.10
CA GLN A 193 -14.85 0.82 16.42
C GLN A 193 -15.34 2.26 16.38
N HIS A 194 -15.21 3.02 17.48
CA HIS A 194 -15.55 4.43 17.50
C HIS A 194 -14.75 5.26 16.47
N PHE A 195 -13.43 5.06 16.37
CA PHE A 195 -12.62 5.74 15.35
C PHE A 195 -12.99 5.31 13.92
N GLU A 196 -13.34 4.04 13.72
CA GLU A 196 -13.83 3.54 12.44
C GLU A 196 -15.16 4.20 12.04
N ASP A 197 -16.06 4.41 12.99
CA ASP A 197 -17.34 5.10 12.76
C ASP A 197 -17.13 6.59 12.43
N LEU A 198 -16.20 7.26 13.12
CA LEU A 198 -15.79 8.64 12.78
C LEU A 198 -15.23 8.71 11.36
N LEU A 199 -14.39 7.75 10.96
CA LEU A 199 -13.81 7.68 9.63
C LEU A 199 -14.87 7.46 8.54
N LYS A 200 -15.87 6.60 8.81
CA LYS A 200 -17.01 6.38 7.90
C LYS A 200 -17.89 7.61 7.75
N ALA A 201 -18.01 8.43 8.81
CA ALA A 201 -18.79 9.65 8.78
C ALA A 201 -18.08 10.81 8.04
N ALA A 202 -16.75 10.79 7.95
CA ALA A 202 -15.94 11.82 7.30
C ALA A 202 -16.11 11.85 5.77
N LYS A 203 -16.34 13.06 5.23
CA LYS A 203 -16.62 13.31 3.80
C LYS A 203 -15.49 14.06 3.10
N THR A 204 -14.61 14.69 3.86
CA THR A 204 -13.53 15.55 3.35
C THR A 204 -12.16 15.07 3.85
N ALA A 205 -11.09 15.50 3.18
CA ALA A 205 -9.73 15.16 3.58
C ALA A 205 -9.41 15.73 4.96
N GLU A 206 -9.85 16.95 5.21
CA GLU A 206 -9.66 17.67 6.47
C GLU A 206 -10.34 16.96 7.64
N GLU A 207 -11.56 16.45 7.44
CA GLU A 207 -12.26 15.65 8.46
C GLU A 207 -11.55 14.32 8.75
N ILE A 208 -11.03 13.64 7.72
CA ILE A 208 -10.27 12.39 7.89
C ILE A 208 -8.98 12.66 8.67
N GLU A 209 -8.27 13.73 8.33
CA GLU A 209 -7.02 14.13 8.99
C GLU A 209 -7.23 14.58 10.43
N ALA A 210 -8.37 15.21 10.74
CA ALA A 210 -8.72 15.65 12.08
C ALA A 210 -8.95 14.48 13.08
N ILE A 211 -9.16 13.25 12.60
CA ILE A 211 -9.31 12.08 13.47
C ILE A 211 -7.98 11.77 14.14
N THR A 212 -7.87 12.19 15.40
CA THR A 212 -6.74 11.91 16.27
C THR A 212 -6.92 10.55 16.94
N VAL A 213 -6.15 9.57 16.47
CA VAL A 213 -6.19 8.20 17.00
C VAL A 213 -5.31 8.09 18.25
N HIS A 214 -5.95 7.99 19.41
CA HIS A 214 -5.32 7.76 20.70
C HIS A 214 -6.10 6.69 21.48
N TYR A 215 -5.39 5.70 21.99
CA TYR A 215 -5.95 4.61 22.77
C TYR A 215 -5.58 4.78 24.24
N GLU A 216 -6.52 4.50 25.14
CA GLU A 216 -6.27 4.57 26.57
C GLU A 216 -7.07 3.52 27.35
N VAL A 217 -6.56 3.15 28.52
CA VAL A 217 -7.27 2.35 29.51
C VAL A 217 -7.34 3.19 30.77
N ARG A 218 -8.56 3.52 31.20
CA ARG A 218 -8.77 4.18 32.49
C ARG A 218 -8.97 3.11 33.54
N ASN A 219 -8.14 3.12 34.57
CA ASN A 219 -8.42 2.35 35.78
C ASN A 219 -9.48 3.13 36.57
N GLU A 220 -10.59 2.46 36.88
CA GLU A 220 -11.59 2.98 37.84
C GLU A 220 -11.02 3.01 39.27
#